data_AF-A0A522CQW9-F1
#
_entry.id   AF-A0A522CQW9-F1
#
_cell.length_a   1.000
_cell.length_b   1.000
_cell.length_c   1.000
_cell.angle_alpha   90.00
_cell.angle_beta   90.00
_cell.angle_gamma   90.00
#
_symmetry.space_group_name_H-M   'P 1'
#
loop_
_entity.id
_entity.type
_entity.pdbx_description
1 polymer ?
#
loop_
_entity_poly.entity_id
_entity_poly.type
_entity_poly.pdbx_seq_one_letter_code
_entity_poly.pdbx_strand_id
1 'polypeptide(L)'
;MPLAIALSLFAVPAAAQNTSQQMLDLARQLRAQAAQMKDQLPPEDVADLISQAEQIEKDVREGGFSVPVAKEPVSVSKRIADAHQGRLDWLDGEAACVGYGWENHKRFVSNYGDPERDRLCRTAFAHYETYFLTARNGAGSATTDPLLEAYDHAAQAAVDYYARKGR
;
A
#
# COMPACT_ATOMS: atom_id res chain seq x y z
N MET A 1 10.21 9.27 49.94
CA MET A 1 10.03 8.02 49.17
C MET A 1 8.55 7.66 49.24
N PRO A 2 7.86 7.23 48.16
CA PRO A 2 8.40 6.58 46.97
C PRO A 2 7.96 7.19 45.62
N LEU A 3 8.70 6.71 44.60
CA LEU A 3 8.52 6.83 43.16
C LEU A 3 7.12 6.40 42.69
N ALA A 4 6.48 7.20 41.84
CA ALA A 4 5.37 6.75 41.01
C ALA A 4 5.90 6.48 39.60
N ILE A 5 6.12 5.19 39.29
CA ILE A 5 6.31 4.70 37.92
C ILE A 5 4.92 4.32 37.41
N ALA A 6 4.47 4.96 36.32
CA ALA A 6 3.41 4.44 35.47
C ALA A 6 3.81 4.74 34.02
N LEU A 7 4.63 3.87 33.44
CA LEU A 7 4.23 2.82 32.50
C LEU A 7 3.62 3.39 31.22
N SER A 8 4.53 3.49 30.24
CA SER A 8 4.37 3.71 28.82
C SER A 8 3.12 3.03 28.24
N LEU A 9 2.34 3.82 27.49
CA LEU A 9 1.29 3.35 26.60
C LEU A 9 1.91 2.53 25.46
N PHE A 10 1.95 1.21 25.62
CA PHE A 10 2.12 0.31 24.49
C PHE A 10 0.75 0.13 23.82
N ALA A 11 0.65 0.56 22.56
CA ALA A 11 -0.47 0.24 21.69
C ALA A 11 -0.51 -1.28 21.48
N VAL A 12 -1.63 -1.92 21.84
CA VAL A 12 -1.83 -3.36 21.68
C VAL A 12 -2.81 -3.61 20.53
N PRO A 13 -2.38 -4.21 19.40
CA PRO A 13 -3.31 -4.76 18.42
C PRO A 13 -3.65 -6.20 18.83
N ALA A 14 -4.53 -6.39 19.83
CA ALA A 14 -4.98 -7.72 20.29
C ALA A 14 -6.43 -8.06 19.89
N ALA A 15 -7.11 -7.20 19.12
CA ALA A 15 -8.54 -7.36 18.85
C ALA A 15 -8.88 -8.56 17.94
N ALA A 16 -8.00 -8.95 17.01
CA ALA A 16 -8.30 -10.00 16.02
C ALA A 16 -8.18 -11.43 16.58
N GLN A 17 -7.22 -11.69 17.48
CA GLN A 17 -7.10 -12.98 18.15
C GLN A 17 -8.31 -13.24 19.05
N ASN A 18 -8.83 -12.20 19.69
CA ASN A 18 -9.96 -12.31 20.61
C ASN A 18 -11.25 -12.74 19.90
N THR A 19 -11.55 -12.24 18.70
CA THR A 19 -12.80 -12.59 17.99
C THR A 19 -12.81 -14.01 17.46
N SER A 20 -11.71 -14.49 16.86
CA SER A 20 -11.62 -15.87 16.37
C SER A 20 -11.66 -16.88 17.53
N GLN A 21 -10.99 -16.57 18.65
CA GLN A 21 -11.02 -17.42 19.84
C GLN A 21 -12.41 -17.50 20.47
N GLN A 22 -13.12 -16.36 20.56
CA GLN A 22 -14.51 -16.31 21.04
C GLN A 22 -15.45 -17.19 20.20
N MET A 23 -15.24 -17.24 18.87
CA MET A 23 -16.06 -18.07 17.99
C MET A 23 -15.78 -19.56 18.13
N LEU A 24 -14.51 -19.94 18.33
CA LEU A 24 -14.19 -21.33 18.69
C LEU A 24 -14.76 -21.73 20.04
N ASP A 25 -14.78 -20.82 21.01
CA ASP A 25 -15.38 -21.07 22.32
C ASP A 25 -16.90 -21.22 22.22
N LEU A 26 -17.57 -20.43 21.38
CA LEU A 26 -19.00 -20.62 21.06
C LEU A 26 -19.27 -21.98 20.43
N ALA A 27 -18.46 -22.42 19.45
CA ALA A 27 -18.62 -23.74 18.82
C ALA A 27 -18.48 -24.88 19.85
N ARG A 28 -17.56 -24.76 20.80
CA ARG A 28 -17.43 -25.74 21.91
C ARG A 28 -18.65 -25.74 22.82
N GLN A 29 -19.20 -24.56 23.14
CA GLN A 29 -20.42 -24.46 23.95
C GLN A 29 -21.62 -25.09 23.25
N LEU A 30 -21.80 -24.87 21.95
CA LEU A 30 -22.88 -25.49 21.17
C LEU A 30 -22.79 -27.02 21.18
N ARG A 31 -21.58 -27.59 21.05
CA ARG A 31 -21.40 -29.05 21.16
C ARG A 31 -21.68 -29.58 22.57
N ALA A 32 -21.23 -28.85 23.60
CA ALA A 32 -21.52 -29.21 24.98
C ALA A 32 -23.03 -29.17 25.27
N GLN A 33 -23.73 -28.16 24.74
CA GLN A 33 -25.18 -28.02 24.85
C GLN A 33 -25.92 -29.16 24.12
N ALA A 34 -25.52 -29.47 22.89
CA ALA A 34 -26.08 -30.58 22.12
C ALA A 34 -25.91 -31.92 22.85
N ALA A 35 -24.75 -32.14 23.50
CA ALA A 35 -24.50 -33.33 24.31
C ALA A 35 -25.35 -33.40 25.59
N GLN A 36 -25.53 -32.27 26.29
CA GLN A 36 -26.35 -32.20 27.50
C GLN A 36 -27.85 -32.38 27.22
N MET A 37 -28.30 -31.90 26.07
CA MET A 37 -29.72 -31.89 25.70
C MET A 37 -30.12 -33.06 24.78
N LYS A 38 -29.21 -33.99 24.49
CA LYS A 38 -29.42 -35.09 23.54
C LYS A 38 -30.65 -35.95 23.84
N ASP A 39 -30.98 -36.13 25.13
CA ASP A 39 -32.14 -36.92 25.57
C ASP A 39 -33.40 -36.08 25.78
N GLN A 40 -33.30 -34.75 25.61
CA GLN A 40 -34.38 -33.78 25.83
C GLN A 40 -34.83 -33.09 24.54
N LEU A 41 -34.00 -33.11 23.50
CA LEU A 41 -34.27 -32.54 22.19
C LEU A 41 -34.53 -33.63 21.15
N PRO A 42 -35.35 -33.33 20.13
CA PRO A 42 -35.43 -34.12 18.92
C PRO A 42 -34.04 -34.31 18.27
N PRO A 43 -33.75 -35.47 17.65
CA PRO A 43 -32.47 -35.73 16.99
C PRO A 43 -32.08 -34.70 15.94
N GLU A 44 -33.06 -34.12 15.25
CA GLU A 44 -32.87 -33.05 14.26
C GLU A 44 -32.31 -31.77 14.90
N ASP A 45 -32.82 -31.36 16.05
CA ASP A 45 -32.37 -30.15 16.76
C ASP A 45 -30.94 -30.34 17.31
N VAL A 46 -30.62 -31.57 17.75
CA VAL A 46 -29.25 -31.93 18.16
C VAL A 46 -28.30 -31.88 16.96
N ALA A 47 -28.72 -32.38 15.80
CA ALA A 47 -27.93 -32.34 14.57
C ALA A 47 -27.69 -30.91 14.09
N ASP A 48 -28.69 -30.03 14.19
CA ASP A 48 -28.58 -28.62 13.82
C ASP A 48 -27.59 -27.86 14.71
N LEU A 49 -27.58 -28.12 16.02
CA LEU A 49 -26.60 -27.53 16.94
C LEU A 49 -25.16 -27.98 16.61
N ILE A 50 -24.98 -29.26 16.27
CA ILE A 50 -23.68 -29.80 15.87
C ILE A 50 -23.24 -29.18 14.53
N SER A 51 -24.15 -29.09 13.55
CA SER A 51 -23.86 -28.50 12.25
C SER A 51 -23.48 -27.01 12.37
N GLN A 52 -24.12 -26.26 13.26
CA GLN A 52 -23.77 -24.87 13.52
C GLN A 52 -22.37 -24.74 14.13
N ALA A 53 -22.02 -25.60 15.09
CA ALA A 53 -20.68 -25.62 15.67
C ALA A 53 -19.59 -25.94 14.61
N GLU A 54 -19.86 -26.89 13.72
CA GLU A 54 -18.94 -27.25 12.63
C GLU A 54 -18.76 -26.11 11.62
N GLN A 55 -19.83 -25.41 11.26
CA GLN A 55 -19.77 -24.27 10.36
C GLN A 55 -18.94 -23.13 10.97
N ILE A 56 -19.14 -22.82 12.26
CA ILE A 56 -18.34 -21.80 12.95
C ILE A 56 -16.85 -22.15 12.93
N GLU A 57 -16.48 -23.41 13.20
CA GLU A 57 -15.08 -23.84 13.16
C GLU A 57 -14.47 -23.77 11.76
N LYS A 58 -15.27 -24.10 10.74
CA LYS A 58 -14.89 -23.96 9.34
C LYS A 58 -14.65 -22.49 8.99
N ASP A 59 -15.57 -21.60 9.35
CA ASP A 59 -15.46 -20.16 9.07
C ASP A 59 -14.27 -19.53 9.81
N VAL A 60 -13.97 -19.94 11.05
CA VAL A 60 -12.74 -19.53 11.74
C VAL A 60 -11.50 -20.02 11.00
N ARG A 61 -11.47 -21.28 10.55
CA ARG A 61 -10.34 -21.85 9.81
C ARG A 61 -10.11 -21.16 8.46
N GLU A 62 -11.20 -20.76 7.80
CA GLU A 62 -11.18 -20.02 6.54
C GLU A 62 -10.92 -18.52 6.73
N GLY A 63 -10.77 -18.07 7.98
CA GLY A 63 -10.44 -16.68 8.32
C GLY A 63 -11.63 -15.73 8.24
N GLY A 64 -12.87 -16.21 8.21
CA GLY A 64 -14.10 -15.41 8.14
C GLY A 64 -14.32 -14.44 9.30
N PHE A 65 -13.60 -14.62 10.42
CA PHE A 65 -13.64 -13.75 11.61
C PHE A 65 -12.34 -12.95 11.82
N SER A 66 -11.49 -12.86 10.80
CA SER A 66 -10.30 -12.01 10.82
C SER A 66 -10.70 -10.56 10.57
N VAL A 67 -10.14 -9.62 11.33
CA VAL A 67 -10.28 -8.19 10.99
C VAL A 67 -9.68 -7.99 9.58
N PRO A 68 -10.37 -7.29 8.65
CA PRO A 68 -9.80 -6.94 7.37
C PRO A 68 -8.48 -6.21 7.62
N VAL A 69 -7.37 -6.75 7.10
CA VAL A 69 -6.10 -6.03 7.11
C VAL A 69 -6.35 -4.75 6.32
N ALA A 70 -6.28 -3.61 6.99
CA ALA A 70 -6.38 -2.32 6.32
C ALA A 70 -5.34 -2.33 5.20
N LYS A 71 -5.79 -2.18 3.94
CA LYS A 71 -4.86 -2.03 2.83
C LYS A 71 -4.03 -0.79 3.13
N GLU A 72 -2.71 -0.97 3.26
CA GLU A 72 -1.82 0.17 3.41
C GLU A 72 -2.07 1.16 2.27
N PRO A 73 -2.08 2.47 2.54
CA PRO A 73 -2.14 3.45 1.48
C PRO A 73 -0.98 3.23 0.53
N VAL A 74 -1.28 3.18 -0.77
CA VAL A 74 -0.28 2.97 -1.82
C VAL A 74 0.72 4.13 -1.77
N SER A 75 2.00 3.83 -1.55
CA SER A 75 3.06 4.85 -1.53
C SER A 75 3.18 5.54 -2.90
N VAL A 76 3.71 6.76 -2.92
CA VAL A 76 3.96 7.51 -4.16
C VAL A 76 4.82 6.70 -5.12
N SER A 77 5.92 6.12 -4.63
CA SER A 77 6.81 5.28 -5.43
C SER A 77 6.10 4.07 -6.03
N LYS A 78 5.21 3.43 -5.26
CA LYS A 78 4.43 2.30 -5.77
C LYS A 78 3.42 2.74 -6.83
N ARG A 79 2.71 3.85 -6.62
CA ARG A 79 1.76 4.42 -7.59
C ARG A 79 2.45 4.69 -8.93
N ILE A 80 3.60 5.36 -8.91
CA ILE A 80 4.37 5.71 -10.12
C ILE A 80 4.93 4.44 -10.77
N ALA A 81 5.54 3.55 -9.99
CA ALA A 81 6.04 2.28 -10.51
C ALA A 81 4.94 1.45 -11.18
N ASP A 82 3.76 1.33 -10.55
CA ASP A 82 2.63 0.59 -11.11
C ASP A 82 2.11 1.24 -12.40
N ALA A 83 2.12 2.57 -12.51
CA ALA A 83 1.71 3.30 -13.72
C ALA A 83 2.75 3.22 -14.86
N HIS A 84 4.03 3.07 -14.52
CA HIS A 84 5.15 3.18 -15.47
C HIS A 84 6.06 1.95 -15.48
N GLN A 85 5.48 0.74 -15.42
CA GLN A 85 6.19 -0.53 -15.62
C GLN A 85 7.40 -0.75 -14.69
N GLY A 86 7.30 -0.26 -13.45
CA GLY A 86 8.35 -0.38 -12.44
C GLY A 86 9.42 0.71 -12.49
N ARG A 87 9.30 1.70 -13.39
CA ARG A 87 10.29 2.78 -13.55
C ARG A 87 9.89 4.01 -12.74
N LEU A 88 10.76 4.43 -11.83
CA LEU A 88 10.60 5.70 -11.13
C LEU A 88 11.16 6.88 -11.94
N ASP A 89 12.08 6.61 -12.86
CA ASP A 89 12.66 7.52 -13.86
C ASP A 89 11.94 7.43 -15.21
N TRP A 90 10.63 7.20 -15.21
CA TRP A 90 9.87 6.80 -16.38
C TRP A 90 10.01 7.72 -17.61
N LEU A 91 10.20 9.02 -17.40
CA LEU A 91 10.41 10.01 -18.47
C LEU A 91 11.63 9.69 -19.36
N ASP A 92 12.64 8.99 -18.83
CA ASP A 92 13.82 8.56 -19.59
C ASP A 92 13.45 7.63 -20.76
N GLY A 93 12.34 6.89 -20.63
CA GLY A 93 11.80 6.04 -21.68
C GLY A 93 10.91 6.76 -22.70
N GLU A 94 10.61 8.05 -22.51
CA GLU A 94 9.60 8.76 -23.28
C GLU A 94 10.18 9.58 -24.44
N ALA A 95 9.50 9.52 -25.59
CA ALA A 95 9.88 10.27 -26.80
C ALA A 95 9.97 11.79 -26.55
N ALA A 96 9.16 12.29 -25.61
CA ALA A 96 9.09 13.71 -25.26
C ALA A 96 10.45 14.30 -24.85
N CYS A 97 11.29 13.52 -24.16
CA CYS A 97 12.55 13.98 -23.60
C CYS A 97 13.78 13.20 -24.09
N VAL A 98 13.72 12.58 -25.28
CA VAL A 98 14.87 11.87 -25.88
C VAL A 98 16.17 12.68 -25.81
N GLY A 99 17.22 12.05 -25.30
CA GLY A 99 18.54 12.63 -25.10
C GLY A 99 18.72 13.33 -23.74
N TYR A 100 17.64 13.65 -23.03
CA TYR A 100 17.70 14.07 -21.63
C TYR A 100 17.68 12.86 -20.71
N GLY A 101 18.48 12.96 -19.64
CA GLY A 101 18.50 12.07 -18.50
C GLY A 101 18.95 12.84 -17.26
N TRP A 102 18.79 12.26 -16.07
CA TRP A 102 19.14 12.94 -14.82
C TRP A 102 20.65 13.24 -14.71
N GLU A 103 21.51 12.47 -15.40
CA GLU A 103 22.95 12.72 -15.41
C GLU A 103 23.35 13.91 -16.31
N ASN A 104 22.55 14.23 -17.32
CA ASN A 104 22.97 15.15 -18.39
C ASN A 104 22.08 16.39 -18.54
N HIS A 105 20.95 16.48 -17.82
CA HIS A 105 19.94 17.54 -18.03
C HIS A 105 20.49 18.96 -17.94
N LYS A 106 21.54 19.19 -17.13
CA LYS A 106 22.18 20.50 -16.98
C LYS A 106 22.92 20.94 -18.25
N ARG A 107 23.48 20.00 -19.01
CA ARG A 107 24.41 20.29 -20.13
C ARG A 107 23.81 19.96 -21.49
N PHE A 108 22.88 19.02 -21.57
CA PHE A 108 22.27 18.61 -22.83
C PHE A 108 21.40 19.75 -23.40
N VAL A 109 21.65 20.10 -24.66
CA VAL A 109 20.87 21.07 -25.43
C VAL A 109 20.38 20.36 -26.67
N SER A 110 19.08 20.43 -26.94
CA SER A 110 18.52 19.81 -28.14
C SER A 110 18.88 20.63 -29.37
N ASN A 111 19.43 19.98 -30.39
CA ASN A 111 19.67 20.60 -31.70
C ASN A 111 18.36 20.89 -32.46
N TYR A 112 17.22 20.38 -31.98
CA TYR A 112 15.91 20.50 -32.63
C TYR A 112 15.10 21.74 -32.21
N GLY A 113 15.71 22.67 -31.47
CA GLY A 113 15.24 24.06 -31.37
C GLY A 113 13.88 24.27 -30.71
N ASP A 114 13.50 23.45 -29.73
CA ASP A 114 12.29 23.68 -28.93
C ASP A 114 12.67 24.07 -27.49
N PRO A 115 12.78 25.38 -27.20
CA PRO A 115 13.17 25.86 -25.87
C PRO A 115 12.21 25.44 -24.76
N GLU A 116 10.92 25.26 -25.07
CA GLU A 116 9.92 24.90 -24.07
C GLU A 116 10.02 23.41 -23.72
N ARG A 117 10.24 22.54 -24.70
CA ARG A 117 10.61 21.14 -24.45
C ARG A 117 11.86 21.08 -23.56
N ASP A 118 12.91 21.80 -23.93
CA ASP A 118 14.18 21.77 -23.20
C ASP A 118 13.98 22.27 -21.76
N ARG A 119 13.18 23.32 -21.55
CA ARG A 119 12.80 23.80 -20.22
C ARG A 119 12.09 22.72 -19.40
N LEU A 120 11.06 22.08 -19.97
CA LEU A 120 10.26 21.06 -19.29
C LEU A 120 11.09 19.83 -18.93
N CYS A 121 11.86 19.29 -19.87
CA CYS A 121 12.72 18.12 -19.62
C CYS A 121 13.79 18.42 -18.56
N ARG A 122 14.42 19.61 -18.60
CA ARG A 122 15.38 20.03 -17.56
C ARG A 122 14.74 20.12 -16.19
N THR A 123 13.55 20.70 -16.09
CA THR A 123 12.82 20.80 -14.82
C THR A 123 12.49 19.42 -14.26
N ALA A 124 11.93 18.52 -15.09
CA ALA A 124 11.60 17.17 -14.65
C ALA A 124 12.85 16.43 -14.14
N PHE A 125 13.92 16.36 -14.94
CA PHE A 125 15.13 15.65 -14.54
C PHE A 125 15.88 16.31 -13.37
N ALA A 126 15.71 17.63 -13.13
CA ALA A 126 16.21 18.26 -11.91
C ALA A 126 15.46 17.79 -10.65
N HIS A 127 14.14 17.60 -10.72
CA HIS A 127 13.37 16.99 -9.63
C HIS A 127 13.81 15.55 -9.40
N TYR A 128 13.99 14.77 -10.46
CA TYR A 128 14.47 13.39 -10.34
C TYR A 128 15.88 13.30 -9.75
N GLU A 129 16.82 14.13 -10.19
CA GLU A 129 18.17 14.21 -9.61
C GLU A 129 18.09 14.48 -8.10
N THR A 130 17.24 15.42 -7.68
CA THR A 130 17.08 15.77 -6.27
C THR A 130 16.47 14.61 -5.47
N TYR A 131 15.44 13.95 -6.02
CA TYR A 131 14.87 12.73 -5.44
C TYR A 131 15.94 11.64 -5.29
N PHE A 132 16.63 11.30 -6.38
CA PHE A 132 17.59 10.21 -6.45
C PHE A 132 18.73 10.42 -5.45
N LEU A 133 19.32 11.61 -5.39
CA LEU A 133 20.39 11.92 -4.46
C LEU A 133 19.92 11.88 -2.99
N THR A 134 18.72 12.38 -2.72
CA THR A 134 18.11 12.37 -1.37
C THR A 134 17.82 10.93 -0.91
N ALA A 135 17.20 10.13 -1.77
CA ALA A 135 16.91 8.72 -1.50
C ALA A 135 18.20 7.89 -1.33
N ARG A 136 19.20 8.12 -2.20
CA ARG A 136 20.52 7.45 -2.12
C ARG A 136 21.24 7.72 -0.80
N ASN A 137 21.02 8.89 -0.20
CA ASN A 137 21.59 9.26 1.09
C ASN A 137 20.80 8.68 2.29
N GLY A 138 19.80 7.83 2.04
CA GLY A 138 19.04 7.14 3.08
C GLY A 138 17.90 7.95 3.69
N ALA A 139 17.45 9.02 3.03
CA ALA A 139 16.26 9.74 3.48
C ALA A 139 15.01 8.85 3.37
N GLY A 140 14.12 8.96 4.35
CA GLY A 140 12.84 8.24 4.34
C GLY A 140 11.80 8.84 3.39
N SER A 141 10.71 8.10 3.17
CA SER A 141 9.61 8.46 2.26
C SER A 141 9.01 9.84 2.54
N ALA A 142 8.91 10.25 3.80
CA ALA A 142 8.41 11.59 4.15
C ALA A 142 9.21 12.74 3.50
N THR A 143 10.50 12.52 3.20
CA THR A 143 11.36 13.50 2.53
C THR A 143 11.41 13.26 1.02
N THR A 144 11.40 12.00 0.57
CA THR A 144 11.57 11.67 -0.86
C THR A 144 10.28 11.74 -1.66
N ASP A 145 9.14 11.43 -1.07
CA ASP A 145 7.85 11.34 -1.76
C ASP A 145 7.45 12.67 -2.41
N PRO A 146 7.53 13.83 -1.72
CA PRO A 146 7.23 15.12 -2.36
C PRO A 146 8.14 15.44 -3.56
N LEU A 147 9.40 14.98 -3.54
CA LEU A 147 10.33 15.16 -4.65
C LEU A 147 9.94 14.29 -5.84
N LEU A 148 9.49 13.07 -5.56
CA LEU A 148 9.05 12.14 -6.59
C LEU A 148 7.71 12.58 -7.21
N GLU A 149 6.80 13.17 -6.43
CA GLU A 149 5.57 13.79 -6.96
C GLU A 149 5.88 15.02 -7.84
N ALA A 150 6.84 15.85 -7.44
CA ALA A 150 7.27 16.99 -8.24
C ALA A 150 7.89 16.53 -9.57
N TYR A 151 8.68 15.44 -9.55
CA TYR A 151 9.17 14.80 -10.76
C TYR A 151 8.03 14.32 -11.65
N ASP A 152 7.09 13.54 -11.10
CA ASP A 152 5.99 12.93 -11.85
C ASP A 152 5.12 13.99 -12.55
N HIS A 153 4.77 15.05 -11.82
CA HIS A 153 4.02 16.19 -12.38
C HIS A 153 4.79 16.90 -13.50
N ALA A 154 6.09 17.16 -13.31
CA ALA A 154 6.91 17.81 -14.32
C ALA A 154 7.14 16.93 -15.57
N ALA A 155 7.30 15.62 -15.36
CA ALA A 155 7.43 14.63 -16.42
C ALA A 155 6.14 14.54 -17.26
N GLN A 156 4.98 14.49 -16.60
CA GLN A 156 3.68 14.53 -17.28
C GLN A 156 3.51 15.82 -18.11
N ALA A 157 3.92 16.97 -17.57
CA ALA A 157 3.85 18.24 -18.31
C ALA A 157 4.70 18.22 -19.60
N ALA A 158 5.87 17.57 -19.58
CA ALA A 158 6.73 17.41 -20.75
C ALA A 158 6.08 16.50 -21.82
N VAL A 159 5.50 15.37 -21.41
CA VAL A 159 4.77 14.46 -22.30
C VAL A 159 3.54 15.12 -22.90
N ASP A 160 2.74 15.82 -22.08
CA ASP A 160 1.54 16.52 -22.54
C ASP A 160 1.87 17.61 -23.56
N TYR A 161 2.96 18.35 -23.33
CA TYR A 161 3.45 19.35 -24.28
C TYR A 161 3.82 18.70 -25.62
N TYR A 162 4.59 17.61 -25.58
CA TYR A 162 4.98 16.86 -26.78
C TYR A 162 3.75 16.33 -27.55
N ALA A 163 2.78 15.73 -26.84
CA ALA A 163 1.55 15.20 -27.41
C ALA A 163 0.63 16.27 -28.00
N ARG A 164 0.70 17.53 -27.53
CA ARG A 164 -0.02 18.66 -28.13
C ARG A 164 0.68 19.18 -29.38
N LYS A 165 2.02 19.19 -29.40
CA LYS A 165 2.81 19.68 -30.53
C LYS A 165 2.84 18.69 -31.71
N GLY A 166 2.73 17.40 -31.43
CA GLY A 166 2.66 16.33 -32.44
C GLY A 166 1.28 16.14 -33.08
N ARG A 167 0.26 16.90 -32.66
CA ARG A 167 -1.07 16.96 -33.27
C ARG A 167 -1.17 18.17 -34.19
#